data_AF-A0AAV5TXT3-F1
#
_entry.id   AF-A0AAV5TXT3-F1
#
_cell.length_a   1.000
_cell.length_b   1.000
_cell.length_c   1.000
_cell.angle_alpha   90.00
_cell.angle_beta   90.00
_cell.angle_gamma   90.00
#
_symmetry.space_group_name_H-M   'P 1'
#
loop_
_entity.id
_entity.type
_entity.pdbx_description
1 polymer ?
#
loop_
_entity_poly.entity_id
_entity_poly.type
_entity_poly.pdbx_seq_one_letter_code
_entity_poly.pdbx_strand_id
1 'polypeptide(L)'
;MFDDGLKSKPGRAITRQVIYYITDSDSKNDLSSLNEFKASMGVIIFNNFLQKGEVERPSLKALASPGFYFLNNNYMEGLQAFCKANCFCQPDKDAYGGSDQAMQASGGCYHATSAGVPFNKAKTTCSNEGGILTSNHDAAKGRFLYHLMSSTSSKSDYFWIGYQKSDDGVWKWDDQASDPYTNWGVGEPSTAAVAKCAYVDSTTSNLSWGAGNCQLGFPYVCQYRPCTVGYKDC
;
A
#
# COMPACT_ATOMS: atom_id res chain seq x y z
N MET A 1 13.45 -19.85 -22.01
CA MET A 1 13.12 -18.62 -22.77
C MET A 1 11.76 -18.88 -23.37
N PHE A 2 10.74 -18.12 -22.98
CA PHE A 2 9.36 -18.36 -23.43
C PHE A 2 9.23 -17.86 -24.87
N ASP A 3 9.05 -18.78 -25.82
CA ASP A 3 9.17 -18.59 -27.27
C ASP A 3 7.92 -17.96 -27.93
N ASP A 4 6.91 -17.69 -27.12
CA ASP A 4 5.61 -17.21 -27.50
C ASP A 4 5.29 -15.95 -26.70
N GLY A 5 6.00 -14.89 -27.08
CA GLY A 5 5.91 -13.53 -26.56
C GLY A 5 4.49 -13.13 -26.17
N LEU A 6 4.35 -12.77 -24.89
CA LEU A 6 3.34 -11.90 -24.28
C LEU A 6 2.17 -11.53 -25.21
N LYS A 7 1.31 -12.49 -25.57
CA LYS A 7 -0.02 -12.14 -26.08
C LYS A 7 -0.71 -11.40 -24.94
N SER A 8 -1.06 -10.14 -25.18
CA SER A 8 -1.71 -9.27 -24.20
C SER A 8 -3.05 -9.89 -23.81
N LYS A 9 -3.06 -10.65 -22.71
CA LYS A 9 -4.31 -10.98 -22.03
C LYS A 9 -4.79 -9.67 -21.39
N PRO A 10 -6.05 -9.24 -21.57
CA PRO A 10 -6.56 -7.99 -21.01
C PRO A 10 -6.33 -7.86 -19.49
N GLY A 11 -6.39 -8.98 -18.75
CA GLY A 11 -6.10 -9.03 -17.32
C GLY A 11 -4.61 -9.02 -16.93
N ARG A 12 -3.68 -8.96 -17.91
CA ARG A 12 -2.23 -8.94 -17.66
C ARG A 12 -1.56 -7.59 -17.91
N ALA A 13 -2.29 -6.58 -18.38
CA ALA A 13 -1.75 -5.26 -18.70
C ALA A 13 -1.07 -4.56 -17.50
N ILE A 14 -1.48 -4.93 -16.29
CA ILE A 14 -0.95 -4.38 -15.05
C ILE A 14 -0.10 -5.38 -14.27
N THR A 15 0.27 -6.55 -14.82
CA THR A 15 1.04 -7.56 -14.05
C THR A 15 2.48 -7.13 -13.88
N ARG A 16 3.04 -7.28 -12.68
CA ARG A 16 4.49 -7.17 -12.51
C ARG A 16 5.19 -8.32 -13.21
N GLN A 17 6.32 -7.99 -13.84
CA GLN A 17 7.22 -8.97 -14.40
C GLN A 17 8.18 -9.43 -13.31
N VAL A 18 8.32 -10.75 -13.15
CA VAL A 18 9.16 -11.35 -12.10
C VAL A 18 10.14 -12.33 -12.75
N ILE A 19 11.41 -12.20 -12.41
CA ILE A 19 12.43 -13.21 -12.69
C ILE A 19 12.83 -13.85 -11.36
N TYR A 20 12.79 -15.17 -11.28
CA TYR A 20 13.17 -15.94 -10.10
C TYR A 20 14.43 -16.74 -10.42
N TYR A 21 15.54 -16.36 -9.79
CA TYR A 21 16.82 -17.03 -9.92
C TYR A 21 17.04 -17.99 -8.74
N ILE A 22 17.25 -19.26 -9.08
CA ILE A 22 17.72 -20.31 -8.19
C ILE A 22 19.12 -20.67 -8.67
N THR A 23 20.15 -20.47 -7.85
CA THR A 23 21.51 -20.89 -8.22
C THR A 23 22.35 -21.22 -6.99
N ASP A 24 23.37 -22.05 -7.19
CA ASP A 24 24.46 -22.35 -6.25
C ASP A 24 25.74 -21.56 -6.57
N SER A 25 25.82 -20.95 -7.77
CA SER A 25 27.03 -20.28 -8.24
C SER A 25 26.77 -19.30 -9.39
N ASP A 26 27.52 -18.20 -9.40
CA ASP A 26 27.41 -17.13 -10.40
C ASP A 26 27.77 -17.70 -11.79
N SER A 27 26.86 -17.63 -12.75
CA SER A 27 27.24 -17.89 -14.14
C SER A 27 28.23 -16.79 -14.54
N LYS A 28 29.34 -17.12 -15.20
CA LYS A 28 30.31 -16.14 -15.73
C LYS A 28 29.72 -15.20 -16.82
N ASN A 29 28.40 -15.12 -16.92
CA ASN A 29 27.68 -14.40 -17.94
C ASN A 29 27.55 -12.93 -17.57
N ASP A 30 27.46 -12.10 -18.59
CA ASP A 30 27.12 -10.69 -18.44
C ASP A 30 25.66 -10.57 -17.97
N LEU A 31 25.47 -10.01 -16.77
CA LEU A 31 24.17 -9.80 -16.14
C LEU A 31 23.71 -8.33 -16.24
N SER A 32 24.33 -7.55 -17.13
CA SER A 32 23.98 -6.14 -17.41
C SER A 32 22.49 -5.96 -17.74
N SER A 33 21.91 -6.87 -18.51
CA SER A 33 20.48 -6.90 -18.88
C SER A 33 19.52 -7.00 -17.69
N LEU A 34 19.96 -7.54 -16.54
CA LEU A 34 19.16 -7.58 -15.31
C LEU A 34 19.00 -6.19 -14.68
N ASN A 35 19.95 -5.29 -14.88
CA ASN A 35 19.81 -3.92 -14.41
C ASN A 35 18.76 -3.16 -15.22
N GLU A 36 18.70 -3.39 -16.54
CA GLU A 36 17.65 -2.83 -17.40
C GLU A 36 16.26 -3.37 -17.01
N PHE A 37 16.16 -4.67 -16.71
CA PHE A 37 14.90 -5.27 -16.24
C PHE A 37 14.41 -4.66 -14.91
N LYS A 38 15.32 -4.41 -13.95
CA LYS A 38 14.98 -3.69 -12.72
C LYS A 38 14.54 -2.26 -12.99
N ALA A 39 15.20 -1.57 -13.93
CA ALA A 39 14.84 -0.22 -14.33
C ALA A 39 13.45 -0.16 -14.97
N SER A 40 12.99 -1.23 -15.64
CA SER A 40 11.63 -1.37 -16.15
C SER A 40 10.61 -1.87 -15.11
N MET A 41 10.84 -1.60 -13.82
CA MET A 41 10.02 -2.03 -12.67
C MET A 41 9.90 -3.55 -12.48
N GLY A 42 10.74 -4.33 -13.15
CA GLY A 42 10.82 -5.77 -12.97
C GLY A 42 11.33 -6.14 -11.56
N VAL A 43 10.82 -7.23 -11.01
CA VAL A 43 11.27 -7.76 -9.71
C VAL A 43 12.16 -8.96 -9.94
N ILE A 44 13.38 -8.90 -9.43
CA ILE A 44 14.32 -10.02 -9.43
C ILE A 44 14.33 -10.61 -8.04
N ILE A 45 13.84 -11.84 -7.94
CA ILE A 45 13.91 -12.64 -6.73
C ILE A 45 15.12 -13.56 -6.84
N PHE A 46 16.00 -13.46 -5.86
CA PHE A 46 17.18 -14.29 -5.79
C PHE A 46 17.07 -15.23 -4.59
N ASN A 47 17.10 -16.53 -4.85
CA ASN A 47 17.17 -17.52 -3.81
C ASN A 47 18.49 -18.30 -3.95
N ASN A 48 19.43 -17.98 -3.06
CA ASN A 48 20.79 -18.50 -3.09
C ASN A 48 20.97 -19.64 -2.08
N PHE A 49 21.44 -20.79 -2.55
CA PHE A 49 21.61 -21.98 -1.73
C PHE A 49 23.06 -22.07 -1.27
N LEU A 50 23.34 -21.63 -0.04
CA LEU A 50 24.67 -21.75 0.54
C LEU A 50 24.80 -23.08 1.30
N GLN A 51 25.75 -23.91 0.88
CA GLN A 51 26.15 -25.10 1.63
C GLN A 51 27.03 -24.72 2.82
N LYS A 52 27.19 -25.66 3.77
CA LYS A 52 28.01 -25.44 4.97
C LYS A 52 29.46 -25.14 4.59
N GLY A 53 29.93 -23.94 4.92
CA GLY A 53 31.29 -23.48 4.62
C GLY A 53 31.40 -22.58 3.39
N GLU A 54 30.30 -22.37 2.66
CA GLU A 54 30.25 -21.40 1.56
C GLU A 54 29.99 -19.98 2.07
N VAL A 55 30.51 -18.99 1.33
CA VAL A 55 30.37 -17.57 1.65
C VAL A 55 29.46 -16.91 0.62
N GLU A 56 28.52 -16.09 1.10
CA GLU A 56 27.64 -15.27 0.28
C GLU A 56 28.45 -14.40 -0.69
N ARG A 57 28.03 -14.34 -1.96
CA ARG A 57 28.65 -13.46 -2.95
C ARG A 57 27.91 -12.12 -2.99
N PRO A 58 28.58 -10.99 -2.67
CA PRO A 58 27.93 -9.68 -2.67
C PRO A 58 27.35 -9.27 -4.03
N SER A 59 27.92 -9.73 -5.14
CA SER A 59 27.44 -9.46 -6.50
C SER A 59 26.02 -9.98 -6.73
N LEU A 60 25.72 -11.19 -6.26
CA LEU A 60 24.39 -11.81 -6.40
C LEU A 60 23.34 -11.05 -5.58
N LYS A 61 23.71 -10.60 -4.39
CA LYS A 61 22.86 -9.77 -3.54
C LYS A 61 22.50 -8.45 -4.20
N ALA A 62 23.46 -7.80 -4.85
CA ALA A 62 23.25 -6.53 -5.55
C ALA A 62 22.33 -6.67 -6.79
N LEU A 63 22.21 -7.88 -7.34
CA LEU A 63 21.32 -8.14 -8.47
C LEU A 63 19.85 -8.28 -8.06
N ALA A 64 19.58 -8.79 -6.87
CA ALA A 64 18.22 -8.92 -6.35
C ALA A 64 17.53 -7.54 -6.22
N SER A 65 16.22 -7.51 -6.42
CA SER A 65 15.42 -6.35 -6.05
C SER A 65 15.45 -6.14 -4.52
N PRO A 66 15.32 -4.89 -4.03
CA PRO A 66 15.28 -4.62 -2.59
C PRO A 66 14.29 -5.54 -1.86
N GLY A 67 14.73 -6.19 -0.79
CA GLY A 67 13.92 -7.14 -0.02
C GLY A 67 13.72 -8.53 -0.63
N PHE A 68 14.24 -8.82 -1.83
CA PHE A 68 14.04 -10.09 -2.54
C PHE A 68 15.31 -10.95 -2.68
N TYR A 69 16.23 -10.85 -1.71
CA TYR A 69 17.39 -11.75 -1.61
C TYR A 69 17.20 -12.71 -0.44
N PHE A 70 17.14 -14.01 -0.73
CA PHE A 70 16.90 -15.07 0.24
C PHE A 70 18.03 -16.08 0.21
N LEU A 71 18.34 -16.65 1.38
CA LEU A 71 19.34 -17.71 1.56
C LEU A 71 18.60 -19.00 1.96
N ASN A 72 17.77 -19.59 1.09
CA ASN A 72 16.88 -20.67 1.53
C ASN A 72 16.64 -21.80 0.52
N ASN A 73 16.56 -23.04 1.02
CA ASN A 73 16.09 -24.19 0.25
C ASN A 73 14.59 -24.50 0.33
N ASN A 74 13.82 -23.69 1.05
CA ASN A 74 12.40 -23.91 1.27
C ASN A 74 11.53 -23.37 0.12
N TYR A 75 10.86 -24.29 -0.58
CA TYR A 75 9.91 -24.01 -1.64
C TYR A 75 8.76 -23.06 -1.21
N MET A 76 8.27 -23.19 0.03
CA MET A 76 7.16 -22.38 0.53
C MET A 76 7.51 -20.90 0.62
N GLU A 77 8.76 -20.57 0.96
CA GLU A 77 9.22 -19.18 0.99
C GLU A 77 9.41 -18.60 -0.42
N GLY A 78 9.77 -19.45 -1.39
CA GLY A 78 9.77 -19.07 -2.81
C GLY A 78 8.37 -18.62 -3.28
N LEU A 79 7.33 -19.38 -2.94
CA LEU A 79 5.94 -19.01 -3.24
C LEU A 79 5.54 -17.68 -2.58
N GLN A 80 5.89 -17.49 -1.31
CA GLN A 80 5.64 -16.23 -0.61
C GLN A 80 6.38 -15.05 -1.26
N ALA A 81 7.61 -15.24 -1.75
CA ALA A 81 8.36 -14.21 -2.45
C ALA A 81 7.68 -13.81 -3.77
N PHE A 82 7.20 -14.77 -4.55
CA PHE A 82 6.40 -14.47 -5.75
C PHE A 82 5.13 -13.69 -5.40
N CYS A 83 4.51 -14.01 -4.28
CA CYS A 83 3.35 -13.30 -3.79
C CYS A 83 3.63 -11.85 -3.45
N LYS A 84 4.65 -11.60 -2.64
CA LYS A 84 5.12 -10.25 -2.33
C LYS A 84 5.46 -9.46 -3.60
N ALA A 85 6.13 -10.09 -4.57
CA ALA A 85 6.46 -9.46 -5.85
C ALA A 85 5.24 -9.06 -6.69
N ASN A 86 4.09 -9.69 -6.47
CA ASN A 86 2.82 -9.36 -7.12
C ASN A 86 1.90 -8.45 -6.28
N CYS A 87 2.35 -8.00 -5.10
CA CYS A 87 1.62 -7.05 -4.26
C CYS A 87 2.10 -5.61 -4.53
N PHE A 88 1.43 -4.89 -5.43
CA PHE A 88 1.77 -3.52 -5.80
C PHE A 88 0.53 -2.71 -6.17
N CYS A 89 0.65 -1.38 -6.12
CA CYS A 89 -0.45 -0.50 -6.46
C CYS A 89 -0.67 -0.40 -7.97
N GLN A 90 -1.93 -0.24 -8.36
CA GLN A 90 -2.26 0.14 -9.74
C GLN A 90 -1.62 1.50 -10.07
N PRO A 91 -1.30 1.79 -11.34
CA PRO A 91 -0.58 3.02 -11.72
C PRO A 91 -1.25 4.33 -11.31
N ASP A 92 -2.56 4.33 -11.07
CA ASP A 92 -3.37 5.48 -10.63
C ASP A 92 -3.43 5.64 -9.10
N LYS A 93 -2.69 4.82 -8.35
CA LYS A 93 -2.71 4.77 -6.88
C LYS A 93 -1.32 4.92 -6.30
N ASP A 94 -1.22 5.71 -5.23
CA ASP A 94 0.01 5.96 -4.51
C ASP A 94 0.28 4.86 -3.48
N ALA A 95 1.51 4.35 -3.47
CA ALA A 95 1.93 3.30 -2.54
C ALA A 95 2.42 3.89 -1.21
N TYR A 96 2.02 3.28 -0.10
CA TYR A 96 2.63 3.53 1.20
C TYR A 96 3.58 2.37 1.56
N GLY A 97 4.87 2.72 1.72
CA GLY A 97 6.00 1.81 1.94
C GLY A 97 5.80 0.76 3.03
N GLY A 98 5.12 1.14 4.12
CA GLY A 98 5.05 0.35 5.35
C GLY A 98 6.44 -0.09 5.82
N SER A 99 6.52 -1.29 6.41
CA SER A 99 7.77 -1.82 7.00
C SER A 99 8.44 -2.91 6.16
N ASP A 100 7.74 -3.55 5.23
CA ASP A 100 8.30 -4.63 4.41
C ASP A 100 8.97 -4.04 3.15
N GLN A 101 10.31 -4.10 3.10
CA GLN A 101 11.10 -3.58 1.98
C GLN A 101 10.84 -4.31 0.64
N ALA A 102 10.42 -5.57 0.68
CA ALA A 102 10.07 -6.33 -0.52
C ALA A 102 8.72 -5.87 -1.09
N MET A 103 7.86 -5.33 -0.24
CA MET A 103 6.52 -4.90 -0.59
C MET A 103 6.41 -3.39 -0.41
N GLN A 104 6.79 -2.64 -1.45
CA GLN A 104 6.77 -1.16 -1.48
C GLN A 104 5.39 -0.55 -1.16
N ALA A 105 4.33 -1.33 -1.19
CA ALA A 105 2.97 -0.95 -0.81
C ALA A 105 2.49 -1.71 0.43
N SER A 106 3.39 -2.15 1.32
CA SER A 106 3.02 -2.97 2.48
C SER A 106 2.08 -2.26 3.44
N GLY A 107 2.12 -0.93 3.44
CA GLY A 107 1.17 -0.07 4.15
C GLY A 107 -0.11 0.24 3.37
N GLY A 108 -0.29 -0.28 2.16
CA GLY A 108 -1.50 -0.10 1.32
C GLY A 108 -1.29 0.76 0.08
N CYS A 109 -2.35 0.85 -0.72
CA CYS A 109 -2.46 1.71 -1.90
C CYS A 109 -3.54 2.76 -1.70
N TYR A 110 -3.33 3.98 -2.19
CA TYR A 110 -4.18 5.11 -1.85
C TYR A 110 -4.54 5.94 -3.08
N HIS A 111 -5.76 6.47 -3.09
CA HIS A 111 -6.20 7.41 -4.11
C HIS A 111 -6.99 8.54 -3.44
N ALA A 112 -6.59 9.78 -3.69
CA ALA A 112 -7.26 10.96 -3.15
C ALA A 112 -8.24 11.55 -4.16
N THR A 113 -9.50 11.68 -3.73
CA THR A 113 -10.59 12.22 -4.53
C THR A 113 -10.90 13.64 -4.07
N SER A 114 -10.74 14.61 -4.98
CA SER A 114 -10.96 16.03 -4.70
C SER A 114 -12.43 16.46 -4.66
N ALA A 115 -13.35 15.60 -5.13
CA ALA A 115 -14.77 15.89 -5.12
C ALA A 115 -15.36 15.79 -3.71
N GLY A 116 -15.97 16.89 -3.24
CA GLY A 116 -16.64 16.95 -1.95
C GLY A 116 -17.96 16.20 -1.93
N VAL A 117 -18.09 15.17 -1.09
CA VAL A 117 -19.33 14.37 -0.96
C VAL A 117 -19.63 14.02 0.51
N PRO A 118 -20.88 13.69 0.86
CA PRO A 118 -21.23 13.16 2.18
C PRO A 118 -20.43 11.90 2.53
N PHE A 119 -20.13 11.70 3.82
CA PHE A 119 -19.28 10.61 4.30
C PHE A 119 -19.72 9.23 3.78
N ASN A 120 -21.02 8.91 3.88
CA ASN A 120 -21.54 7.62 3.43
C ASN A 120 -21.38 7.42 1.92
N LYS A 121 -21.42 8.51 1.14
CA LYS A 121 -21.17 8.45 -0.31
C LYS A 121 -19.69 8.16 -0.58
N ALA A 122 -18.78 8.84 0.11
CA ALA A 122 -17.34 8.58 0.01
C ALA A 122 -17.00 7.12 0.36
N LYS A 123 -17.53 6.63 1.49
CA LYS A 123 -17.40 5.23 1.94
C LYS A 123 -17.89 4.22 0.90
N THR A 124 -19.07 4.47 0.34
CA THR A 124 -19.64 3.61 -0.70
C THR A 124 -18.80 3.63 -1.99
N THR A 125 -18.27 4.79 -2.39
CA THR A 125 -17.40 4.88 -3.56
C THR A 125 -16.14 4.03 -3.38
N CYS A 126 -15.42 4.18 -2.27
CA CYS A 126 -14.22 3.38 -2.02
C CYS A 126 -14.55 1.87 -1.99
N SER A 127 -15.67 1.49 -1.36
CA SER A 127 -16.12 0.09 -1.29
C SER A 127 -16.44 -0.51 -2.67
N ASN A 128 -17.12 0.25 -3.53
CA ASN A 128 -17.43 -0.20 -4.90
C ASN A 128 -16.17 -0.43 -5.76
N GLU A 129 -15.06 0.21 -5.40
CA GLU A 129 -13.76 0.06 -6.04
C GLU A 129 -12.87 -0.99 -5.34
N GLY A 130 -13.42 -1.74 -4.38
CA GLY A 130 -12.70 -2.78 -3.64
C GLY A 130 -11.78 -2.26 -2.52
N GLY A 131 -11.95 -1.00 -2.13
CA GLY A 131 -11.23 -0.35 -1.03
C GLY A 131 -12.15 0.03 0.13
N ILE A 132 -11.63 0.91 0.98
CA ILE A 132 -12.32 1.53 2.12
C ILE A 132 -11.91 2.99 2.23
N LEU A 133 -12.58 3.79 3.05
CA LEU A 133 -12.00 5.09 3.41
C LEU A 133 -10.71 4.87 4.22
N THR A 134 -9.72 5.72 3.99
CA THR A 134 -8.39 5.56 4.59
C THR A 134 -8.46 5.56 6.12
N SER A 135 -7.70 4.66 6.73
CA SER A 135 -7.44 4.70 8.17
C SER A 135 -6.16 5.47 8.50
N ASN A 136 -5.92 5.82 9.76
CA ASN A 136 -4.68 6.47 10.19
C ASN A 136 -4.28 6.00 11.60
N HIS A 137 -3.22 5.19 11.69
CA HIS A 137 -2.80 4.49 12.91
C HIS A 137 -1.45 4.93 13.47
N ASP A 138 -0.76 5.83 12.77
CA ASP A 138 0.52 6.35 13.21
C ASP A 138 0.87 7.67 12.51
N ALA A 139 1.84 8.40 13.08
CA ALA A 139 2.25 9.69 12.55
C ALA A 139 2.93 9.60 11.17
N ALA A 140 3.52 8.46 10.81
CA ALA A 140 4.16 8.28 9.51
C ALA A 140 3.11 8.15 8.39
N LYS A 141 2.04 7.37 8.63
CA LYS A 141 0.87 7.28 7.75
C LYS A 141 0.16 8.62 7.66
N GLY A 142 -0.01 9.32 8.77
CA GLY A 142 -0.53 10.70 8.78
C GLY A 142 0.25 11.65 7.86
N ARG A 143 1.60 11.61 7.91
CA ARG A 143 2.45 12.43 7.03
C ARG A 143 2.32 12.05 5.56
N PHE A 144 2.26 10.76 5.25
CA PHE A 144 2.00 10.28 3.90
C PHE A 144 0.66 10.81 3.37
N LEU A 145 -0.42 10.69 4.16
CA LEU A 145 -1.74 11.21 3.79
C LEU A 145 -1.74 12.72 3.59
N TYR A 146 -1.01 13.48 4.40
CA TYR A 146 -0.86 14.93 4.25
C TYR A 146 -0.28 15.31 2.88
N HIS A 147 0.81 14.66 2.48
CA HIS A 147 1.42 14.91 1.18
C HIS A 147 0.51 14.51 0.02
N LEU A 148 -0.17 13.37 0.16
CA LEU A 148 -1.13 12.90 -0.84
C LEU A 148 -2.27 13.92 -1.02
N MET A 149 -2.91 14.36 0.05
CA MET A 149 -4.00 15.35 0.04
C MET A 149 -3.54 16.71 -0.52
N SER A 150 -2.33 17.15 -0.15
CA SER A 150 -1.75 18.43 -0.60
C SER A 150 -1.48 18.47 -2.11
N SER A 151 -1.32 17.31 -2.75
CA SER A 151 -1.14 17.21 -4.21
C SER A 151 -2.45 17.33 -4.99
N THR A 152 -3.60 17.25 -4.31
CA THR A 152 -4.91 17.33 -4.96
C THR A 152 -5.31 18.77 -5.26
N SER A 153 -6.08 19.00 -6.33
CA SER A 153 -6.68 20.30 -6.63
C SER A 153 -7.98 20.56 -5.84
N SER A 154 -8.07 20.03 -4.61
CA SER A 154 -9.24 20.23 -3.73
C SER A 154 -9.42 21.70 -3.36
N LYS A 155 -10.68 22.14 -3.24
CA LYS A 155 -11.03 23.47 -2.71
C LYS A 155 -11.34 23.45 -1.21
N SER A 156 -11.34 22.27 -0.60
CA SER A 156 -11.58 22.08 0.83
C SER A 156 -10.30 21.61 1.51
N ASP A 157 -10.05 22.19 2.67
CA ASP A 157 -8.96 21.85 3.59
C ASP A 157 -9.27 20.63 4.46
N TYR A 158 -10.47 20.05 4.33
CA TYR A 158 -10.92 18.93 5.13
C TYR A 158 -11.15 17.70 4.27
N PHE A 159 -10.67 16.54 4.74
CA PHE A 159 -10.83 15.27 4.03
C PHE A 159 -11.45 14.22 4.94
N TRP A 160 -12.44 13.49 4.44
CA TRP A 160 -12.97 12.33 5.17
C TRP A 160 -11.91 11.23 5.31
N ILE A 161 -11.85 10.65 6.50
CA ILE A 161 -11.14 9.41 6.82
C ILE A 161 -12.13 8.38 7.34
N GLY A 162 -11.80 7.10 7.26
CA GLY A 162 -12.72 5.99 7.57
C GLY A 162 -12.95 5.77 9.05
N TYR A 163 -13.14 6.82 9.86
CA TYR A 163 -13.39 6.72 11.30
C TYR A 163 -14.77 7.31 11.62
N GLN A 164 -15.65 6.51 12.20
CA GLN A 164 -17.05 6.88 12.45
C GLN A 164 -17.48 6.48 13.86
N LYS A 165 -18.25 7.36 14.50
CA LYS A 165 -18.89 7.11 15.80
C LYS A 165 -20.21 6.36 15.60
N SER A 166 -20.33 5.17 16.17
CA SER A 166 -21.59 4.43 16.24
C SER A 166 -22.56 5.05 17.25
N ASP A 167 -23.82 4.61 17.22
CA ASP A 167 -24.88 5.16 18.08
C ASP A 167 -24.67 4.87 19.58
N ASP A 168 -23.91 3.83 19.90
CA ASP A 168 -23.40 3.53 21.25
C ASP A 168 -22.27 4.48 21.71
N GLY A 169 -21.86 5.41 20.85
CA GLY A 169 -20.84 6.41 21.12
C GLY A 169 -19.40 5.96 20.86
N VAL A 170 -19.19 4.75 20.34
CA VAL A 170 -17.86 4.19 20.08
C VAL A 170 -17.36 4.56 18.68
N TRP A 171 -16.11 5.00 18.57
CA TRP A 171 -15.49 5.25 17.26
C TRP A 171 -14.88 3.98 16.67
N LYS A 172 -15.13 3.72 15.38
CA LYS A 172 -14.67 2.50 14.67
C LYS A 172 -14.08 2.86 13.32
N TRP A 173 -12.94 2.23 13.02
CA TRP A 173 -12.30 2.33 11.72
C TRP A 173 -12.95 1.41 10.70
N ASP A 174 -12.96 1.83 9.44
CA ASP A 174 -13.47 1.03 8.33
C ASP A 174 -12.62 -0.23 8.08
N ASP A 175 -11.33 -0.20 8.41
CA ASP A 175 -10.44 -1.37 8.35
C ASP A 175 -10.59 -2.33 9.55
N GLN A 176 -11.48 -2.01 10.49
CA GLN A 176 -11.77 -2.79 11.70
C GLN A 176 -10.61 -2.85 12.71
N ALA A 177 -9.57 -2.03 12.55
CA ALA A 177 -8.50 -1.95 13.53
C ALA A 177 -9.01 -1.36 14.86
N SER A 178 -8.48 -1.86 15.96
CA SER A 178 -8.86 -1.50 17.33
C SER A 178 -7.71 -0.86 18.12
N ASP A 179 -6.65 -0.43 17.44
CA ASP A 179 -5.52 0.24 18.07
C ASP A 179 -5.94 1.59 18.68
N PRO A 180 -5.28 2.02 19.76
CA PRO A 180 -5.67 3.20 20.51
C PRO A 180 -5.15 4.51 19.90
N TYR A 181 -4.49 4.48 18.74
CA TYR A 181 -3.89 5.68 18.17
C TYR A 181 -4.98 6.68 17.77
N THR A 182 -4.83 7.92 18.23
CA THR A 182 -5.67 9.03 17.79
C THR A 182 -4.83 10.27 17.58
N ASN A 183 -5.27 11.12 16.67
CA ASN A 183 -4.67 12.43 16.42
C ASN A 183 -5.75 13.51 16.39
N TRP A 184 -6.70 13.42 17.32
CA TRP A 184 -7.75 14.41 17.50
C TRP A 184 -7.14 15.81 17.73
N GLY A 185 -7.71 16.80 17.06
CA GLY A 185 -7.39 18.20 17.29
C GLY A 185 -7.83 18.67 18.68
N VAL A 186 -7.40 19.88 19.04
CA VAL A 186 -7.77 20.48 20.33
C VAL A 186 -9.30 20.64 20.40
N GLY A 187 -9.91 20.03 21.42
CA GLY A 187 -11.36 20.06 21.62
C GLY A 187 -12.14 18.98 20.86
N GLU A 188 -11.45 18.08 20.16
CA GLU A 188 -12.05 16.97 19.42
C GLU A 188 -11.87 15.63 20.16
N PRO A 189 -12.76 14.64 19.94
CA PRO A 189 -13.97 14.72 19.12
C PRO A 189 -15.07 15.56 19.77
N SER A 190 -15.75 16.38 18.97
CA SER A 190 -16.91 17.18 19.40
C SER A 190 -17.99 16.32 20.09
N THR A 191 -18.60 16.86 21.15
CA THR A 191 -19.71 16.21 21.85
C THR A 191 -21.06 16.40 21.15
N ALA A 192 -21.11 17.20 20.07
CA ALA A 192 -22.32 17.43 19.32
C ALA A 192 -22.88 16.12 18.74
N ALA A 193 -24.19 15.88 18.90
CA ALA A 193 -24.83 14.64 18.46
C ALA A 193 -24.71 14.37 16.95
N VAL A 194 -24.54 15.42 16.14
CA VAL A 194 -24.35 15.34 14.68
C VAL A 194 -22.91 15.02 14.29
N ALA A 195 -21.93 15.24 15.17
CA ALA A 195 -20.50 15.07 14.90
C ALA A 195 -20.11 13.58 15.03
N LYS A 196 -20.43 12.79 13.99
CA LYS A 196 -20.24 11.33 13.99
C LYS A 196 -19.22 10.83 12.98
N CYS A 197 -18.68 11.68 12.11
CA CYS A 197 -17.75 11.26 11.06
C CYS A 197 -16.45 12.03 11.16
N ALA A 198 -15.31 11.33 11.17
CA ALA A 198 -14.02 11.98 11.31
C ALA A 198 -13.51 12.51 9.98
N TYR A 199 -12.99 13.73 10.01
CA TYR A 199 -12.22 14.32 8.93
C TYR A 199 -10.84 14.69 9.45
N VAL A 200 -9.93 14.97 8.52
CA VAL A 200 -8.60 15.51 8.82
C VAL A 200 -8.50 16.91 8.27
N ASP A 201 -7.75 17.76 8.97
CA ASP A 201 -7.38 19.09 8.51
C ASP A 201 -6.04 19.04 7.79
N SER A 202 -6.08 19.17 6.46
CA SER A 202 -4.89 19.15 5.61
C SER A 202 -4.09 20.45 5.62
N THR A 203 -4.53 21.50 6.32
CA THR A 203 -3.74 22.74 6.50
C THR A 203 -2.70 22.58 7.61
N THR A 204 -2.92 21.61 8.50
CA THR A 204 -2.02 21.34 9.63
C THR A 204 -0.95 20.33 9.24
N SER A 205 0.32 20.62 9.56
CA SER A 205 1.43 19.70 9.25
C SER A 205 1.39 18.39 10.04
N ASN A 206 0.60 18.33 11.11
CA ASN A 206 0.34 17.12 11.89
C ASN A 206 -0.95 16.41 11.47
N LEU A 207 -1.73 16.94 10.53
CA LEU A 207 -2.96 16.34 10.02
C LEU A 207 -3.94 15.99 11.15
N SER A 208 -4.26 16.98 12.00
CA SER A 208 -5.16 16.79 13.13
C SER A 208 -6.58 16.43 12.69
N TRP A 209 -7.28 15.64 13.50
CA TRP A 209 -8.61 15.13 13.19
C TRP A 209 -9.70 15.94 13.86
N GLY A 210 -10.86 16.03 13.22
CA GLY A 210 -12.08 16.57 13.84
C GLY A 210 -13.29 15.70 13.57
N ALA A 211 -14.33 15.85 14.39
CA ALA A 211 -15.60 15.16 14.23
C ALA A 211 -16.63 16.11 13.57
N GLY A 212 -17.11 15.72 12.39
CA GLY A 212 -18.01 16.52 11.56
C GLY A 212 -19.39 15.88 11.36
N ASN A 213 -20.34 16.70 10.92
CA ASN A 213 -21.62 16.22 10.43
C ASN A 213 -21.40 15.41 9.14
N CYS A 214 -21.74 14.12 9.17
CA CYS A 214 -21.57 13.17 8.06
C CYS A 214 -22.25 13.60 6.75
N GLN A 215 -23.21 14.53 6.80
CA GLN A 215 -23.91 15.07 5.63
C GLN A 215 -23.12 16.18 4.91
N LEU A 216 -22.04 16.69 5.50
CA LEU A 216 -21.18 17.68 4.85
C LEU A 216 -20.41 17.05 3.68
N GLY A 217 -20.18 17.85 2.65
CA GLY A 217 -19.41 17.43 1.48
C GLY A 217 -17.92 17.68 1.67
N PHE A 218 -17.14 16.64 1.93
CA PHE A 218 -15.67 16.73 1.94
C PHE A 218 -15.04 15.79 0.90
N PRO A 219 -13.91 16.20 0.29
CA PRO A 219 -12.96 15.30 -0.36
C PRO A 219 -12.61 14.12 0.54
N TYR A 220 -11.99 13.08 -0.03
CA TYR A 220 -11.70 11.86 0.72
C TYR A 220 -10.55 11.08 0.10
N VAL A 221 -9.96 10.19 0.90
CA VAL A 221 -8.92 9.26 0.43
C VAL A 221 -9.43 7.84 0.58
N CYS A 222 -9.41 7.09 -0.52
CA CYS A 222 -9.64 5.66 -0.49
C CYS A 222 -8.33 4.91 -0.26
N GLN A 223 -8.40 3.84 0.54
CA GLN A 223 -7.33 2.89 0.80
C GLN A 223 -7.71 1.54 0.22
N TYR A 224 -6.77 0.92 -0.48
CA TYR A 224 -6.93 -0.37 -1.15
C TYR A 224 -5.85 -1.33 -0.71
N ARG A 225 -6.15 -2.63 -0.83
CA ARG A 225 -5.15 -3.66 -0.69
C ARG A 225 -4.26 -3.69 -1.93
N PRO A 226 -2.94 -3.80 -1.77
CA PRO A 226 -1.98 -3.90 -2.88
C PRO A 226 -2.06 -5.24 -3.63
N CYS A 227 -2.89 -6.18 -3.16
CA CYS A 227 -3.09 -7.49 -3.77
C CYS A 227 -4.53 -7.99 -3.54
N THR A 228 -5.13 -8.61 -4.55
CA THR A 228 -6.44 -9.28 -4.44
C THR A 228 -6.50 -10.54 -5.31
N VAL A 229 -6.06 -11.67 -4.76
CA VAL A 229 -6.65 -13.01 -4.97
C VAL A 229 -6.40 -13.87 -3.71
N GLY A 230 -7.46 -14.37 -3.05
CA GLY A 230 -7.38 -15.58 -2.18
C GLY A 230 -6.99 -15.51 -0.70
N TYR A 231 -6.81 -14.33 -0.08
CA TYR A 231 -6.42 -14.10 1.34
C TYR A 231 -6.26 -15.33 2.29
N LYS A 232 -5.02 -15.83 2.41
CA LYS A 232 -4.07 -15.58 3.53
C LYS A 232 -2.65 -15.85 2.99
N ASP A 233 -1.89 -14.78 2.70
CA ASP A 233 -0.52 -14.78 2.12
C ASP A 233 -0.37 -15.23 0.65
N CYS A 234 -1.33 -14.82 -0.20
CA CYS A 234 -1.76 -15.55 -1.41
C CYS A 234 -2.26 -16.96 -1.09
#